data_AF-A0A0Q8GX38-F1
#
_entry.id   AF-A0A0Q8GX38-F1
#
_cell.length_a   1.000
_cell.length_b   1.000
_cell.length_c   1.000
_cell.angle_alpha   90.00
_cell.angle_beta   90.00
_cell.angle_gamma   90.00
#
_symmetry.space_group_name_H-M   'P 1'
#
loop_
_entity.id
_entity.type
_entity.pdbx_description
1 polymer ?
#
loop_
_entity_poly.entity_id
_entity_poly.type
_entity_poly.pdbx_seq_one_letter_code
_entity_poly.pdbx_strand_id
1 'polypeptide(L)'
;MKRARWLLAAVLLLSLAGAGHWLSGEPAPAQAPSAALPLPLPWPTPASMPGASASGIAAAPPQAQPKATQPVATAPRIGSEGYGAHIERAHAGNDPAAAWAAVKWLGDCATTEHRRHSFEQARNGGVAPEMMTQLMQEADAEARRCQTVTAQHRALLPELALRAMRGGVPEAASVYAGAVQPDALAPALRQEVTAAMRRDALAGHPGSLSGAVVTSEAWGLSETEKLAFLFAHGQMAGTHGPAVAANLVQQRSLRFKVPPTPEQLAAAKLAGQQIVDRAQAKP
;
A
#
# COMPACT_ATOMS: atom_id res chain seq x y z
N MET A 1 -38.18 -5.41 -34.50
CA MET A 1 -36.75 -5.08 -34.73
C MET A 1 -35.91 -5.64 -33.59
N LYS A 2 -35.42 -6.88 -33.73
CA LYS A 2 -34.67 -7.64 -32.71
C LYS A 2 -33.56 -8.47 -33.38
N ARG A 3 -32.55 -7.83 -33.96
CA ARG A 3 -31.31 -8.48 -34.46
C ARG A 3 -30.16 -7.47 -34.53
N ALA A 4 -29.65 -7.01 -33.39
CA ALA A 4 -28.43 -6.17 -33.32
C ALA A 4 -27.80 -6.23 -31.92
N ARG A 5 -27.63 -7.43 -31.35
CA ARG A 5 -27.15 -7.60 -29.97
C ARG A 5 -26.03 -8.63 -29.79
N TRP A 6 -25.37 -9.06 -30.87
CA TRP A 6 -24.36 -10.14 -30.86
C TRP A 6 -23.06 -9.82 -31.60
N LEU A 7 -22.63 -8.56 -31.68
CA LEU A 7 -21.38 -8.17 -32.36
C LEU A 7 -20.41 -7.33 -31.51
N LEU A 8 -20.49 -7.39 -30.18
CA LEU A 8 -19.55 -6.72 -29.26
C LEU A 8 -18.92 -7.69 -28.27
N ALA A 9 -18.44 -8.84 -28.77
CA ALA A 9 -17.70 -9.83 -27.98
C ALA A 9 -16.32 -10.19 -28.58
N ALA A 10 -15.80 -9.41 -29.55
CA ALA A 10 -14.64 -9.84 -30.35
C ALA A 10 -13.60 -8.73 -30.68
N VAL A 11 -13.42 -7.70 -29.84
CA VAL A 11 -12.41 -6.64 -30.12
C VAL A 11 -11.44 -6.36 -28.95
N LEU A 12 -11.37 -7.22 -27.93
CA LEU A 12 -10.36 -7.12 -26.85
C LEU A 12 -9.37 -8.29 -26.87
N LEU A 13 -8.92 -8.64 -28.07
CA LEU A 13 -7.88 -9.63 -28.35
C LEU A 13 -6.95 -9.09 -29.45
N LEU A 14 -6.14 -8.06 -29.19
CA LEU A 14 -5.00 -7.71 -30.06
C LEU A 14 -4.13 -6.63 -29.40
N SER A 15 -3.18 -7.06 -28.57
CA SER A 15 -1.94 -6.31 -28.27
C SER A 15 -0.91 -7.28 -27.66
N LEU A 16 -0.43 -8.22 -28.46
CA LEU A 16 0.74 -9.06 -28.19
C LEU A 16 1.45 -9.33 -29.52
N ALA A 17 2.47 -8.54 -29.83
CA ALA A 17 3.58 -8.93 -30.70
C ALA A 17 4.68 -7.84 -30.64
N GLY A 18 5.86 -8.23 -30.14
CA GLY A 18 7.06 -7.40 -30.08
C GLY A 18 8.16 -8.11 -29.31
N ALA A 19 8.92 -8.94 -30.04
CA ALA A 19 9.82 -9.99 -29.58
C ALA A 19 11.06 -9.56 -28.76
N GLY A 20 11.64 -10.52 -28.05
CA GLY A 20 12.96 -10.42 -27.43
C GLY A 20 13.40 -11.71 -26.75
N HIS A 21 13.82 -12.70 -27.55
CA HIS A 21 14.43 -13.98 -27.16
C HIS A 21 15.60 -13.86 -26.18
N TRP A 22 15.60 -14.53 -25.03
CA TRP A 22 16.82 -14.90 -24.30
C TRP A 22 16.68 -16.25 -23.57
N LEU A 23 17.60 -17.17 -23.94
CA LEU A 23 18.17 -18.32 -23.24
C LEU A 23 17.32 -19.52 -22.80
N SER A 24 17.46 -20.60 -23.58
CA SER A 24 17.37 -21.98 -23.10
C SER A 24 18.49 -22.27 -22.10
N GLY A 25 18.13 -22.51 -20.84
CA GLY A 25 19.00 -23.11 -19.84
C GLY A 25 18.51 -24.52 -19.51
N GLU A 26 19.43 -25.48 -19.55
CA GLU A 26 19.22 -26.90 -19.27
C GLU A 26 18.70 -27.13 -17.84
N PRO A 27 17.65 -27.96 -17.62
CA PRO A 27 17.10 -28.18 -16.29
C PRO A 27 18.04 -29.05 -15.45
N ALA A 28 18.52 -28.49 -14.34
CA ALA A 28 19.19 -29.23 -13.27
C ALA A 28 18.26 -30.29 -12.65
N PRO A 29 18.80 -31.42 -12.15
CA PRO A 29 17.99 -32.49 -11.59
C PRO A 29 17.18 -32.04 -10.37
N ALA A 30 15.92 -32.45 -10.35
CA ALA A 30 14.94 -32.16 -9.31
C ALA A 30 15.44 -32.58 -7.92
N GLN A 31 15.63 -31.60 -7.04
CA GLN A 31 15.74 -31.84 -5.61
C GLN A 31 14.37 -32.26 -5.06
N ALA A 32 14.36 -33.31 -4.23
CA ALA A 32 13.17 -33.79 -3.56
C ALA A 32 12.52 -32.68 -2.69
N PRO A 33 11.18 -32.64 -2.57
CA PRO A 33 10.51 -31.63 -1.79
C PRO A 33 10.86 -31.77 -0.30
N SER A 34 11.66 -30.82 0.21
CA SER A 34 11.72 -30.55 1.64
C SER A 34 10.32 -30.19 2.12
N ALA A 35 9.79 -30.97 3.06
CA ALA A 35 8.54 -30.65 3.76
C ALA A 35 8.61 -29.21 4.29
N ALA A 36 7.68 -28.36 3.82
CA ALA A 36 7.54 -27.00 4.29
C ALA A 36 7.12 -27.02 5.76
N LEU A 37 8.09 -26.75 6.64
CA LEU A 37 7.79 -26.46 8.04
C LEU A 37 6.98 -25.17 8.11
N PRO A 38 5.98 -25.08 9.01
CA PRO A 38 5.21 -23.86 9.21
C PRO A 38 6.15 -22.69 9.54
N LEU A 39 5.90 -21.53 8.92
CA LEU A 39 6.59 -20.29 9.21
C LEU A 39 6.63 -20.06 10.73
N PRO A 40 7.80 -19.89 11.36
CA PRO A 40 7.88 -19.48 12.75
C PRO A 40 7.45 -18.02 12.82
N LEU A 41 6.15 -17.79 13.00
CA LEU A 41 5.67 -16.53 13.52
C LEU A 41 6.16 -16.44 14.97
N PRO A 42 6.97 -15.44 15.36
CA PRO A 42 7.33 -15.25 16.76
C PRO A 42 6.05 -14.86 17.51
N TRP A 43 5.50 -15.81 18.26
CA TRP A 43 4.46 -15.55 19.24
C TRP A 43 5.10 -14.76 20.39
N PRO A 44 4.55 -13.60 20.80
CA PRO A 44 5.02 -12.94 22.01
C PRO A 44 4.66 -13.82 23.21
N THR A 45 5.67 -14.37 23.88
CA THR A 45 5.52 -15.00 25.18
C THR A 45 5.14 -13.93 26.22
N PRO A 46 4.08 -14.13 27.01
CA PRO A 46 3.78 -13.23 28.11
C PRO A 46 4.91 -13.34 29.13
N ALA A 47 5.64 -12.24 29.34
CA ALA A 47 6.61 -12.13 30.41
C ALA A 47 5.89 -12.32 31.75
N SER A 48 6.23 -13.38 32.47
CA SER A 48 5.82 -13.58 33.86
C SER A 48 6.42 -12.46 34.71
N MET A 49 5.57 -11.56 35.21
CA MET A 49 5.98 -10.59 36.21
C MET A 49 6.19 -11.29 37.57
N PRO A 50 7.34 -11.12 38.23
CA PRO A 50 7.49 -11.54 39.61
C PRO A 50 6.67 -10.63 40.54
N GLY A 51 5.98 -11.28 41.47
CA GLY A 51 5.10 -10.66 42.45
C GLY A 51 5.81 -9.76 43.46
N ALA A 52 5.06 -8.70 43.80
CA ALA A 52 5.08 -7.83 44.97
C ALA A 52 6.11 -8.09 46.09
N SER A 53 6.77 -7.00 46.49
CA SER A 53 7.00 -6.70 47.91
C SER A 53 6.43 -5.32 48.20
N ALA A 54 5.40 -5.30 49.02
CA ALA A 54 4.77 -4.10 49.53
C ALA A 54 5.59 -3.53 50.70
N SER A 55 5.83 -2.22 50.69
CA SER A 55 6.03 -1.41 51.88
C SER A 55 5.57 0.01 51.56
N GLY A 56 4.80 0.56 52.49
CA GLY A 56 3.90 1.67 52.25
C GLY A 56 4.55 3.04 52.15
N ILE A 57 3.74 3.98 51.65
CA ILE A 57 3.37 5.25 52.27
C ILE A 57 2.09 5.69 51.54
N ALA A 58 1.01 5.88 52.29
CA ALA A 58 -0.24 6.42 51.77
C ALA A 58 -0.02 7.90 51.40
N ALA A 59 0.09 8.19 50.10
CA ALA A 59 0.00 9.53 49.54
C ALA A 59 -1.36 9.69 48.85
N ALA A 60 -2.03 10.81 49.15
CA ALA A 60 -3.34 11.15 48.61
C ALA A 60 -3.37 11.09 47.07
N PRO A 61 -4.50 10.69 46.46
CA PRO A 61 -4.60 10.59 45.01
C PRO A 61 -4.46 11.98 44.37
N PRO A 62 -3.57 12.17 43.38
CA PRO A 62 -3.59 13.38 42.57
C PRO A 62 -4.92 13.41 41.82
N GLN A 63 -5.65 14.52 41.98
CA GLN A 63 -6.84 14.80 41.18
C GLN A 63 -6.51 14.63 39.70
N ALA A 64 -7.24 13.73 39.04
CA ALA A 64 -7.14 13.52 37.60
C ALA A 64 -7.39 14.85 36.90
N GLN A 65 -6.31 15.48 36.42
CA GLN A 65 -6.44 16.61 35.53
C GLN A 65 -7.23 16.14 34.31
N PRO A 66 -8.29 16.85 33.91
CA PRO A 66 -9.03 16.52 32.70
C PRO A 66 -8.05 16.51 31.54
N LYS A 67 -7.88 15.32 30.96
CA LYS A 67 -7.10 15.09 29.74
C LYS A 67 -7.64 16.06 28.71
N ALA A 68 -6.89 17.12 28.41
CA ALA A 68 -7.30 18.11 27.42
C ALA A 68 -7.59 17.36 26.12
N THR A 69 -8.86 17.33 25.73
CA THR A 69 -9.30 16.77 24.47
C THR A 69 -8.56 17.55 23.39
N GLN A 70 -7.51 16.96 22.82
CA GLN A 70 -6.83 17.59 21.70
C GLN A 70 -7.88 17.79 20.61
N PRO A 71 -8.06 19.02 20.11
CA PRO A 71 -8.99 19.26 19.02
C PRO A 71 -8.58 18.35 17.86
N VAL A 72 -9.52 17.53 17.40
CA VAL A 72 -9.36 16.72 16.20
C VAL A 72 -9.02 17.69 15.08
N ALA A 73 -7.76 17.72 14.67
CA ALA A 73 -7.28 18.63 13.65
C ALA A 73 -8.02 18.33 12.34
N THR A 74 -8.98 19.16 11.99
CA THR A 74 -9.67 19.10 10.71
C THR A 74 -8.64 19.30 9.61
N ALA A 75 -8.62 18.40 8.62
CA ALA A 75 -7.71 18.54 7.49
C ALA A 75 -7.86 19.93 6.87
N PRO A 76 -6.76 20.63 6.54
CA PRO A 76 -6.82 21.97 5.98
C PRO A 76 -7.65 21.95 4.69
N ARG A 77 -8.65 22.83 4.59
CA ARG A 77 -9.36 23.06 3.32
C ARG A 77 -8.38 23.70 2.34
N ILE A 78 -8.05 22.98 1.28
CA ILE A 78 -7.17 23.47 0.22
C ILE A 78 -8.00 24.36 -0.69
N GLY A 79 -7.75 25.66 -0.62
CA GLY A 79 -8.41 26.67 -1.43
C GLY A 79 -7.70 26.91 -2.77
N SER A 80 -7.83 28.14 -3.29
CA SER A 80 -7.20 28.56 -4.55
C SER A 80 -5.67 28.66 -4.48
N GLU A 81 -5.08 28.56 -3.29
CA GLU A 81 -3.62 28.55 -3.09
C GLU A 81 -2.94 27.27 -3.61
N GLY A 82 -3.71 26.20 -3.88
CA GLY A 82 -3.16 24.91 -4.32
C GLY A 82 -2.32 24.21 -3.25
N TYR A 83 -1.54 23.19 -3.63
CA TYR A 83 -0.83 22.36 -2.65
C TYR A 83 0.55 22.89 -2.21
N GLY A 84 1.22 23.72 -3.00
CA GLY A 84 2.61 24.14 -2.76
C GLY A 84 2.87 24.65 -1.34
N ALA A 85 2.15 25.69 -0.91
CA ALA A 85 2.32 26.28 0.42
C ALA A 85 2.00 25.29 1.57
N HIS A 86 1.13 24.31 1.35
CA HIS A 86 0.83 23.29 2.36
C HIS A 86 1.94 22.23 2.45
N ILE A 87 2.55 21.88 1.32
CA ILE A 87 3.73 21.00 1.29
C ILE A 87 4.92 21.68 1.98
N GLU A 88 5.15 22.98 1.72
CA GLU A 88 6.20 23.76 2.39
C GLU A 88 6.01 23.81 3.90
N ARG A 89 4.78 24.05 4.38
CA ARG A 89 4.46 24.03 5.81
C ARG A 89 4.64 22.65 6.44
N ALA A 90 4.20 21.59 5.75
CA ALA A 90 4.40 20.21 6.21
C ALA A 90 5.89 19.86 6.29
N HIS A 91 6.70 20.32 5.33
CA HIS A 91 8.14 20.12 5.31
C HIS A 91 8.85 20.87 6.44
N ALA A 92 8.49 22.14 6.69
CA ALA A 92 9.06 22.95 7.76
C ALA A 92 8.63 22.50 9.18
N GLY A 93 7.50 21.80 9.29
CA GLY A 93 6.99 21.26 10.55
C GLY A 93 7.52 19.85 10.87
N ASN A 94 7.23 19.40 12.10
CA ASN A 94 7.58 18.06 12.59
C ASN A 94 6.37 17.11 12.74
N ASP A 95 5.18 17.52 12.26
CA ASP A 95 3.96 16.73 12.37
C ASP A 95 3.94 15.59 11.33
N PRO A 96 3.96 14.30 11.74
CA PRO A 96 3.87 13.18 10.81
C PRO A 96 2.58 13.16 9.98
N ALA A 97 1.46 13.62 10.54
CA ALA A 97 0.19 13.63 9.84
C ALA A 97 0.19 14.67 8.71
N ALA A 98 0.72 15.87 8.96
CA ALA A 98 0.95 16.88 7.93
C ALA A 98 1.93 16.39 6.85
N ALA A 99 3.03 15.73 7.24
CA ALA A 99 3.98 15.14 6.29
C ALA A 99 3.30 14.11 5.38
N TRP A 100 2.45 13.25 5.94
CA TRP A 100 1.68 12.29 5.16
C TRP A 100 0.65 12.94 4.23
N ALA A 101 -0.02 14.01 4.66
CA ALA A 101 -0.91 14.75 3.79
C ALA A 101 -0.17 15.30 2.57
N ALA A 102 1.03 15.87 2.77
CA ALA A 102 1.89 16.35 1.69
C ALA A 102 2.33 15.23 0.74
N VAL A 103 2.70 14.05 1.26
CA VAL A 103 3.03 12.87 0.44
C VAL A 103 1.86 12.47 -0.46
N LYS A 104 0.62 12.45 0.06
CA LYS A 104 -0.57 12.13 -0.72
C LYS A 104 -0.81 13.15 -1.84
N TRP A 105 -0.73 14.45 -1.55
CA TRP A 105 -0.88 15.49 -2.57
C TRP A 105 0.19 15.37 -3.67
N LEU A 106 1.44 15.06 -3.31
CA LEU A 106 2.50 14.83 -4.29
C LEU A 106 2.20 13.63 -5.19
N GLY A 107 1.70 12.53 -4.62
CA GLY A 107 1.29 11.33 -5.37
C GLY A 107 0.08 11.59 -6.28
N ASP A 108 -0.94 12.29 -5.78
CA ASP A 108 -2.10 12.71 -6.57
C ASP A 108 -1.67 13.58 -7.75
N CYS A 109 -0.80 14.57 -7.51
CA CYS A 109 -0.29 15.43 -8.58
C CYS A 109 0.57 14.70 -9.61
N ALA A 110 1.28 13.65 -9.22
CA ALA A 110 2.06 12.83 -10.15
C ALA A 110 1.19 12.01 -11.11
N THR A 111 -0.05 11.70 -10.73
CA THR A 111 -0.94 10.78 -11.48
C THR A 111 -2.16 11.46 -12.10
N THR A 112 -2.39 12.75 -11.82
CA THR A 112 -3.63 13.44 -12.20
C THR A 112 -3.89 13.47 -13.70
N GLU A 113 -2.89 13.76 -14.54
CA GLU A 113 -3.04 13.73 -16.00
C GLU A 113 -3.41 12.34 -16.51
N HIS A 114 -2.72 11.31 -16.02
CA HIS A 114 -3.01 9.92 -16.39
C HIS A 114 -4.43 9.51 -15.98
N ARG A 115 -4.87 9.85 -14.75
CA ARG A 115 -6.25 9.59 -14.31
C ARG A 115 -7.27 10.26 -15.22
N ARG A 116 -7.06 11.54 -15.52
CA ARG A 116 -7.95 12.32 -16.40
C ARG A 116 -8.05 11.70 -17.80
N HIS A 117 -6.94 11.24 -18.36
CA HIS A 117 -6.93 10.56 -19.65
C HIS A 117 -7.66 9.21 -19.60
N SER A 118 -7.43 8.41 -18.56
CA SER A 118 -8.11 7.12 -18.37
C SER A 118 -9.64 7.27 -18.26
N PHE A 119 -10.13 8.31 -17.57
CA PHE A 119 -11.57 8.59 -17.51
C PHE A 119 -12.14 9.00 -18.87
N GLU A 120 -11.38 9.73 -19.67
CA GLU A 120 -11.81 10.10 -21.03
C GLU A 120 -11.90 8.90 -21.96
N GLN A 121 -10.90 8.01 -21.92
CA GLN A 121 -10.95 6.77 -22.68
C GLN A 121 -12.17 5.91 -22.29
N ALA A 122 -12.41 5.74 -20.98
CA ALA A 122 -13.56 5.00 -20.47
C ALA A 122 -14.89 5.63 -20.95
N ARG A 123 -15.02 6.95 -20.85
CA ARG A 123 -16.19 7.70 -21.35
C ARG A 123 -16.40 7.49 -22.83
N ASN A 124 -15.36 7.64 -23.64
CA ASN A 124 -15.41 7.50 -25.09
C ASN A 124 -15.72 6.04 -25.51
N GLY A 125 -15.36 5.06 -24.66
CA GLY A 125 -15.75 3.66 -24.79
C GLY A 125 -17.17 3.34 -24.32
N GLY A 126 -17.96 4.33 -23.88
CA GLY A 126 -19.35 4.16 -23.44
C GLY A 126 -19.52 3.67 -22.00
N VAL A 127 -18.45 3.62 -21.20
CA VAL A 127 -18.52 3.21 -19.79
C VAL A 127 -19.06 4.36 -18.96
N ALA A 128 -20.33 4.26 -18.53
CA ALA A 128 -20.98 5.21 -17.60
C ALA A 128 -20.62 6.68 -17.86
N PRO A 129 -20.98 7.23 -19.04
CA PRO A 129 -20.40 8.48 -19.55
C PRO A 129 -20.64 9.69 -18.64
N GLU A 130 -21.77 9.75 -17.93
CA GLU A 130 -22.07 10.81 -16.96
C GLU A 130 -21.13 10.73 -15.75
N MET A 131 -20.92 9.53 -15.20
CA MET A 131 -20.00 9.31 -14.08
C MET A 131 -18.55 9.63 -14.47
N MET A 132 -18.11 9.19 -15.65
CA MET A 132 -16.76 9.51 -16.13
C MET A 132 -16.58 11.02 -16.35
N THR A 133 -17.61 11.71 -16.83
CA THR A 133 -17.58 13.18 -16.97
C THR A 133 -17.41 13.88 -15.61
N GLN A 134 -18.08 13.39 -14.56
CA GLN A 134 -17.88 13.91 -13.21
C GLN A 134 -16.44 13.66 -12.72
N LEU A 135 -15.92 12.44 -12.87
CA LEU A 135 -14.54 12.11 -12.47
C LEU A 135 -13.50 12.93 -13.23
N MET A 136 -13.76 13.27 -14.50
CA MET A 136 -12.93 14.19 -15.27
C MET A 136 -12.93 15.59 -14.66
N GLN A 137 -14.09 16.13 -14.25
CA GLN A 137 -14.17 17.44 -13.59
C GLN A 137 -13.44 17.46 -12.24
N GLU A 138 -13.52 16.36 -11.47
CA GLU A 138 -12.78 16.19 -10.22
C GLU A 138 -11.27 16.16 -10.47
N ALA A 139 -10.81 15.43 -11.50
CA ALA A 139 -9.41 15.40 -11.90
C ALA A 139 -8.93 16.78 -12.40
N ASP A 140 -9.77 17.52 -13.13
CA ASP A 140 -9.43 18.88 -13.57
C ASP A 140 -9.34 19.86 -12.37
N ALA A 141 -10.19 19.68 -11.35
CA ALA A 141 -10.09 20.44 -10.10
C ALA A 141 -8.82 20.11 -9.31
N GLU A 142 -8.44 18.83 -9.29
CA GLU A 142 -7.16 18.39 -8.73
C GLU A 142 -5.97 18.98 -9.47
N ALA A 143 -6.00 18.96 -10.81
CA ALA A 143 -4.95 19.51 -11.66
C ALA A 143 -4.70 21.00 -11.36
N ARG A 144 -5.77 21.77 -11.11
CA ARG A 144 -5.64 23.18 -10.69
C ARG A 144 -4.91 23.32 -9.36
N ARG A 145 -5.22 22.48 -8.36
CA ARG A 145 -4.49 22.49 -7.07
C ARG A 145 -3.01 22.11 -7.22
N CYS A 146 -2.70 21.25 -8.19
CA CYS A 146 -1.34 20.82 -8.50
C CYS A 146 -0.48 21.86 -9.23
N GLN A 147 -1.06 22.96 -9.73
CA GLN A 147 -0.29 24.00 -10.46
C GLN A 147 0.78 24.67 -9.60
N THR A 148 0.63 24.66 -8.26
CA THR A 148 1.62 25.22 -7.33
C THR A 148 2.66 24.19 -6.87
N VAL A 149 2.60 22.95 -7.35
CA VAL A 149 3.57 21.89 -7.03
C VAL A 149 4.74 21.95 -8.01
N THR A 150 5.91 22.36 -7.51
CA THR A 150 7.15 22.47 -8.29
C THR A 150 7.95 21.16 -8.27
N ALA A 151 9.02 21.10 -9.09
CA ALA A 151 9.99 20.00 -9.01
C ALA A 151 10.67 19.91 -7.64
N GLN A 152 10.91 21.05 -6.98
CA GLN A 152 11.47 21.08 -5.63
C GLN A 152 10.52 20.42 -4.62
N HIS A 153 9.22 20.69 -4.70
CA HIS A 153 8.23 20.00 -3.85
C HIS A 153 8.24 18.48 -4.06
N ARG A 154 8.36 18.03 -5.31
CA ARG A 154 8.44 16.59 -5.64
C ARG A 154 9.69 15.92 -5.06
N ALA A 155 10.82 16.64 -5.03
CA ALA A 155 12.06 16.13 -4.45
C ALA A 155 11.97 15.90 -2.93
N LEU A 156 11.00 16.51 -2.23
CA LEU A 156 10.77 16.31 -0.80
C LEU A 156 10.08 14.97 -0.47
N LEU A 157 9.57 14.25 -1.46
CA LEU A 157 8.75 13.05 -1.24
C LEU A 157 9.43 11.99 -0.36
N PRO A 158 10.71 11.59 -0.59
CA PRO A 158 11.37 10.62 0.27
C PRO A 158 11.48 11.09 1.73
N GLU A 159 11.80 12.37 1.96
CA GLU A 159 11.98 12.90 3.31
C GLU A 159 10.64 12.93 4.07
N LEU A 160 9.59 13.45 3.43
CA LEU A 160 8.25 13.52 4.02
C LEU A 160 7.69 12.13 4.32
N ALA A 161 7.88 11.18 3.39
CA ALA A 161 7.44 9.79 3.58
C ALA A 161 8.21 9.11 4.73
N LEU A 162 9.53 9.32 4.83
CA LEU A 162 10.32 8.79 5.94
C LEU A 162 9.86 9.36 7.29
N ARG A 163 9.57 10.66 7.35
CA ARG A 163 9.06 11.32 8.56
C ARG A 163 7.69 10.77 8.96
N ALA A 164 6.77 10.64 8.02
CA ALA A 164 5.46 10.03 8.24
C ALA A 164 5.58 8.58 8.75
N MET A 165 6.47 7.79 8.14
CA MET A 165 6.76 6.40 8.54
C MET A 165 7.25 6.32 9.99
N ARG A 166 8.23 7.16 10.36
CA ARG A 166 8.78 7.22 11.72
C ARG A 166 7.76 7.71 12.75
N GLY A 167 6.81 8.53 12.32
CA GLY A 167 5.64 8.91 13.12
C GLY A 167 4.54 7.85 13.18
N GLY A 168 4.75 6.65 12.62
CA GLY A 168 3.81 5.55 12.68
C GLY A 168 2.59 5.70 11.77
N VAL A 169 2.64 6.58 10.76
CA VAL A 169 1.56 6.71 9.78
C VAL A 169 1.58 5.48 8.86
N PRO A 170 0.47 4.71 8.78
CA PRO A 170 0.39 3.56 7.89
C PRO A 170 0.67 3.94 6.43
N GLU A 171 1.15 2.99 5.64
CA GLU A 171 1.45 3.12 4.19
C GLU A 171 2.66 3.99 3.85
N ALA A 172 3.09 4.88 4.73
CA ALA A 172 4.24 5.76 4.50
C ALA A 172 5.52 5.00 4.16
N ALA A 173 5.74 3.82 4.76
CA ALA A 173 6.88 2.96 4.45
C ALA A 173 6.88 2.49 2.99
N SER A 174 5.73 2.10 2.44
CA SER A 174 5.60 1.66 1.06
C SER A 174 5.82 2.81 0.08
N VAL A 175 5.34 4.01 0.41
CA VAL A 175 5.59 5.20 -0.42
C VAL A 175 7.06 5.59 -0.38
N TYR A 176 7.71 5.57 0.79
CA TYR A 176 9.15 5.76 0.89
C TYR A 176 9.90 4.74 0.03
N ALA A 177 9.51 3.47 0.12
CA ALA A 177 10.13 2.38 -0.64
C ALA A 177 10.00 2.53 -2.16
N GLY A 178 8.92 3.15 -2.65
CA GLY A 178 8.74 3.49 -4.06
C GLY A 178 9.51 4.74 -4.52
N ALA A 179 9.97 5.57 -3.58
CA ALA A 179 10.64 6.84 -3.86
C ALA A 179 12.17 6.74 -3.89
N VAL A 180 12.74 5.66 -3.36
CA VAL A 180 14.19 5.47 -3.22
C VAL A 180 14.63 4.10 -3.71
N GLN A 181 15.89 4.01 -4.11
CA GLN A 181 16.50 2.73 -4.48
C GLN A 181 17.07 2.06 -3.22
N PRO A 182 16.67 0.81 -2.88
CA PRO A 182 17.12 0.17 -1.66
C PRO A 182 18.64 0.03 -1.58
N ASP A 183 19.32 -0.25 -2.69
CA ASP A 183 20.78 -0.45 -2.70
C ASP A 183 21.59 0.83 -2.42
N ALA A 184 20.96 2.00 -2.52
CA ALA A 184 21.57 3.28 -2.14
C ALA A 184 21.45 3.60 -0.64
N LEU A 185 20.74 2.76 0.14
CA LEU A 185 20.47 3.01 1.55
C LEU A 185 21.39 2.23 2.48
N ALA A 186 21.64 2.80 3.66
CA ALA A 186 22.27 2.08 4.76
C ALA A 186 21.47 0.81 5.14
N PRO A 187 22.12 -0.32 5.46
CA PRO A 187 21.43 -1.57 5.82
C PRO A 187 20.39 -1.41 6.96
N ALA A 188 20.71 -0.61 7.97
CA ALA A 188 19.81 -0.33 9.08
C ALA A 188 18.51 0.36 8.64
N LEU A 189 18.61 1.35 7.74
CA LEU A 189 17.45 2.06 7.21
C LEU A 189 16.59 1.15 6.32
N ARG A 190 17.22 0.28 5.51
CA ARG A 190 16.47 -0.74 4.76
C ARG A 190 15.64 -1.63 5.69
N GLN A 191 16.26 -2.14 6.75
CA GLN A 191 15.58 -2.98 7.73
C GLN A 191 14.44 -2.23 8.44
N GLU A 192 14.64 -0.96 8.79
CA GLU A 192 13.62 -0.08 9.38
C GLU A 192 12.38 0.02 8.47
N VAL A 193 12.58 0.33 7.19
CA VAL A 193 11.50 0.48 6.20
C VAL A 193 10.78 -0.85 5.98
N THR A 194 11.51 -1.95 5.82
CA THR A 194 10.91 -3.29 5.63
C THR A 194 10.10 -3.72 6.85
N ALA A 195 10.60 -3.48 8.06
CA ALA A 195 9.88 -3.76 9.29
C ALA A 195 8.59 -2.91 9.38
N ALA A 196 8.65 -1.64 9.00
CA ALA A 196 7.48 -0.76 8.97
C ALA A 196 6.42 -1.23 7.95
N MET A 197 6.82 -1.54 6.71
CA MET A 197 5.90 -2.08 5.70
C MET A 197 5.22 -3.36 6.18
N ARG A 198 5.99 -4.31 6.74
CA ARG A 198 5.46 -5.57 7.26
C ARG A 198 4.47 -5.34 8.41
N ARG A 199 4.82 -4.47 9.36
CA ARG A 199 3.94 -4.11 10.49
C ARG A 199 2.61 -3.54 9.99
N ASP A 200 2.66 -2.58 9.09
CA ASP A 200 1.44 -1.88 8.63
C ASP A 200 0.57 -2.79 7.75
N ALA A 201 1.17 -3.65 6.92
CA ALA A 201 0.47 -4.68 6.15
C ALA A 201 -0.18 -5.74 7.07
N LEU A 202 0.53 -6.22 8.09
CA LEU A 202 -0.01 -7.17 9.08
C LEU A 202 -1.10 -6.57 9.98
N ALA A 203 -1.18 -5.25 10.05
CA ALA A 203 -2.28 -4.53 10.70
C ALA A 203 -3.53 -4.38 9.80
N GLY A 204 -3.46 -4.85 8.55
CA GLY A 204 -4.58 -4.83 7.61
C GLY A 204 -4.87 -3.46 7.00
N HIS A 205 -3.93 -2.52 7.02
CA HIS A 205 -4.15 -1.22 6.37
C HIS A 205 -4.21 -1.39 4.84
N PRO A 206 -5.32 -1.03 4.15
CA PRO A 206 -5.49 -1.37 2.73
C PRO A 206 -4.39 -0.85 1.81
N GLY A 207 -3.96 0.40 2.00
CA GLY A 207 -2.84 0.99 1.24
C GLY A 207 -1.50 0.32 1.54
N SER A 208 -1.27 -0.09 2.79
CA SER A 208 -0.05 -0.82 3.18
C SER A 208 0.00 -2.22 2.57
N LEU A 209 -1.12 -2.94 2.53
CA LEU A 209 -1.23 -4.24 1.87
C LEU A 209 -0.90 -4.12 0.38
N SER A 210 -1.55 -3.18 -0.33
CA SER A 210 -1.30 -2.94 -1.76
C SER A 210 0.16 -2.53 -2.01
N GLY A 211 0.68 -1.59 -1.21
CA GLY A 211 2.06 -1.14 -1.29
C GLY A 211 3.06 -2.29 -1.13
N ALA A 212 2.90 -3.12 -0.09
CA ALA A 212 3.79 -4.25 0.17
C ALA A 212 3.79 -5.29 -0.97
N VAL A 213 2.65 -5.49 -1.62
CA VAL A 213 2.50 -6.39 -2.78
C VAL A 213 3.33 -5.91 -3.97
N VAL A 214 3.30 -4.60 -4.27
CA VAL A 214 3.98 -4.03 -5.46
C VAL A 214 5.43 -3.62 -5.20
N THR A 215 5.87 -3.55 -3.95
CA THR A 215 7.25 -3.19 -3.59
C THR A 215 8.27 -4.16 -4.18
N SER A 216 9.44 -3.66 -4.61
CA SER A 216 10.55 -4.49 -5.11
C SER A 216 11.01 -5.54 -4.08
N GLU A 217 11.43 -6.72 -4.55
CA GLU A 217 12.01 -7.77 -3.69
C GLU A 217 13.32 -7.34 -3.00
N ALA A 218 14.01 -6.32 -3.52
CA ALA A 218 15.21 -5.77 -2.91
C ALA A 218 14.96 -5.17 -1.52
N TRP A 219 13.69 -4.97 -1.14
CA TRP A 219 13.28 -4.62 0.22
C TRP A 219 13.15 -5.84 1.16
N GLY A 220 13.39 -7.06 0.70
CA GLY A 220 13.40 -8.25 1.56
C GLY A 220 12.03 -8.73 2.02
N LEU A 221 10.94 -8.38 1.31
CA LEU A 221 9.65 -9.03 1.45
C LEU A 221 9.65 -10.31 0.60
N SER A 222 9.40 -11.44 1.24
CA SER A 222 9.32 -12.74 0.53
C SER A 222 8.08 -12.81 -0.37
N GLU A 223 8.14 -13.67 -1.39
CA GLU A 223 7.01 -13.93 -2.28
C GLU A 223 5.79 -14.47 -1.52
N THR A 224 6.02 -15.32 -0.51
CA THR A 224 4.96 -15.86 0.36
C THR A 224 4.27 -14.76 1.16
N GLU A 225 5.01 -13.80 1.70
CA GLU A 225 4.43 -12.65 2.40
C GLU A 225 3.62 -11.77 1.46
N LYS A 226 4.16 -11.44 0.28
CA LYS A 226 3.44 -10.66 -0.73
C LYS A 226 2.14 -11.34 -1.16
N LEU A 227 2.17 -12.66 -1.35
CA LEU A 227 0.99 -13.43 -1.71
C LEU A 227 -0.07 -13.40 -0.59
N ALA A 228 0.35 -13.50 0.69
CA ALA A 228 -0.57 -13.37 1.82
C ALA A 228 -1.19 -11.96 1.91
N PHE A 229 -0.39 -10.91 1.71
CA PHE A 229 -0.87 -9.53 1.68
C PHE A 229 -1.84 -9.27 0.52
N LEU A 230 -1.59 -9.88 -0.64
CA LEU A 230 -2.49 -9.81 -1.79
C LEU A 230 -3.87 -10.43 -1.48
N PHE A 231 -3.90 -11.61 -0.86
CA PHE A 231 -5.16 -12.25 -0.45
C PHE A 231 -5.92 -11.39 0.57
N ALA A 232 -5.23 -10.88 1.59
CA ALA A 232 -5.83 -9.99 2.59
C ALA A 232 -6.40 -8.71 1.94
N HIS A 233 -5.64 -8.07 1.04
CA HIS A 233 -6.08 -6.87 0.33
C HIS A 233 -7.37 -7.11 -0.43
N GLY A 234 -7.41 -8.19 -1.23
CA GLY A 234 -8.56 -8.50 -2.04
C GLY A 234 -9.81 -8.83 -1.21
N GLN A 235 -9.64 -9.49 -0.05
CA GLN A 235 -10.75 -9.79 0.85
C GLN A 235 -11.28 -8.53 1.55
N MET A 236 -10.41 -7.63 1.99
CA MET A 236 -10.81 -6.37 2.63
C MET A 236 -11.46 -5.38 1.65
N ALA A 237 -11.09 -5.42 0.37
CA ALA A 237 -11.67 -4.58 -0.67
C ALA A 237 -13.12 -4.97 -1.05
N GLY A 238 -13.70 -6.02 -0.43
CA GLY A 238 -15.04 -6.53 -0.77
C GLY A 238 -15.13 -7.16 -2.16
N THR A 239 -14.04 -7.15 -2.93
CA THR A 239 -13.89 -7.92 -4.15
C THR A 239 -13.79 -9.40 -3.80
N HIS A 240 -14.03 -10.29 -4.77
CA HIS A 240 -13.58 -11.67 -4.65
C HIS A 240 -12.04 -11.67 -4.66
N GLY A 241 -11.42 -11.30 -3.54
CA GLY A 241 -9.99 -11.14 -3.38
C GLY A 241 -9.17 -12.31 -3.91
N PRO A 242 -9.61 -13.57 -3.69
CA PRO A 242 -8.97 -14.72 -4.31
C PRO A 242 -8.98 -14.70 -5.84
N ALA A 243 -10.06 -14.22 -6.48
CA ALA A 243 -10.15 -14.10 -7.93
C ALA A 243 -9.30 -12.95 -8.48
N VAL A 244 -9.27 -11.79 -7.79
CA VAL A 244 -8.40 -10.66 -8.17
C VAL A 244 -6.93 -11.03 -8.00
N ALA A 245 -6.57 -11.67 -6.88
CA ALA A 245 -5.23 -12.19 -6.64
C ALA A 245 -4.81 -13.21 -7.70
N ALA A 246 -5.66 -14.20 -7.98
CA ALA A 246 -5.41 -15.20 -9.01
C ALA A 246 -5.26 -14.54 -10.40
N ASN A 247 -6.08 -13.53 -10.71
CA ASN A 247 -6.01 -12.81 -11.98
C ASN A 247 -4.71 -11.99 -12.09
N LEU A 248 -4.31 -11.25 -11.05
CA LEU A 248 -3.06 -10.50 -11.04
C LEU A 248 -1.81 -11.39 -11.15
N VAL A 249 -1.85 -12.57 -10.53
CA VAL A 249 -0.82 -13.62 -10.68
C VAL A 249 -0.81 -14.14 -12.13
N GLN A 250 -1.98 -14.47 -12.69
CA GLN A 250 -2.11 -14.98 -14.06
C GLN A 250 -1.69 -13.96 -15.13
N GLN A 251 -2.01 -12.69 -14.93
CA GLN A 251 -1.67 -11.58 -15.83
C GLN A 251 -0.19 -11.17 -15.74
N ARG A 252 0.60 -11.78 -14.86
CA ARG A 252 2.02 -11.42 -14.59
C ARG A 252 2.21 -9.97 -14.17
N SER A 253 1.15 -9.31 -13.70
CA SER A 253 1.20 -7.97 -13.11
C SER A 253 1.97 -8.00 -11.79
N LEU A 254 1.95 -9.14 -11.11
CA LEU A 254 2.88 -9.48 -10.03
C LEU A 254 3.94 -10.44 -10.57
N ARG A 255 5.18 -9.98 -10.58
CA ARG A 255 6.32 -10.78 -11.03
C ARG A 255 6.79 -11.64 -9.87
N PHE A 256 6.35 -12.89 -9.85
CA PHE A 256 6.99 -13.95 -9.08
C PHE A 256 8.12 -14.55 -9.91
N LYS A 257 9.25 -14.87 -9.28
CA LYS A 257 10.37 -15.60 -9.91
C LYS A 257 9.91 -16.95 -10.41
N VAL A 258 9.06 -17.62 -9.65
CA VAL A 258 8.47 -18.91 -9.98
C VAL A 258 6.95 -18.82 -9.72
N PRO A 259 6.09 -19.34 -10.61
CA PRO A 259 4.67 -19.41 -10.34
C PRO A 259 4.39 -20.12 -9.00
N PRO A 260 3.50 -19.59 -8.15
CA PRO A 260 3.27 -20.18 -6.83
C PRO A 260 2.61 -21.57 -6.94
N THR A 261 3.07 -22.52 -6.13
CA THR A 261 2.48 -23.87 -6.08
C THR A 261 1.10 -23.84 -5.42
N PRO A 262 0.24 -24.87 -5.63
CA PRO A 262 -1.04 -24.97 -4.94
C PRO A 262 -0.93 -24.89 -3.42
N GLU A 263 0.11 -25.48 -2.83
CA GLU A 263 0.37 -25.45 -1.39
C GLU A 263 0.74 -24.04 -0.92
N GLN A 264 1.56 -23.31 -1.69
CA GLN A 264 1.90 -21.91 -1.39
C GLN A 264 0.67 -21.00 -1.48
N LEU A 265 -0.20 -21.21 -2.46
CA LEU A 265 -1.48 -20.50 -2.58
C LEU A 265 -2.40 -20.78 -1.38
N ALA A 266 -2.50 -22.04 -0.95
CA ALA A 266 -3.30 -22.41 0.21
C ALA A 266 -2.77 -21.80 1.52
N ALA A 267 -1.45 -21.86 1.73
CA ALA A 267 -0.80 -21.27 2.90
C ALA A 267 -0.94 -19.74 2.93
N ALA A 268 -0.74 -19.08 1.79
CA ALA A 268 -0.89 -17.63 1.69
C ALA A 268 -2.35 -17.19 1.87
N LYS A 269 -3.32 -17.96 1.40
CA LYS A 269 -4.74 -17.71 1.64
C LYS A 269 -5.07 -17.77 3.14
N LEU A 270 -4.56 -18.79 3.85
CA LEU A 270 -4.74 -18.91 5.30
C LEU A 270 -4.08 -17.74 6.05
N ALA A 271 -2.84 -17.39 5.68
CA ALA A 271 -2.13 -16.25 6.28
C ALA A 271 -2.85 -14.92 6.00
N GLY A 272 -3.37 -14.72 4.78
CA GLY A 272 -4.18 -13.57 4.42
C GLY A 272 -5.45 -13.45 5.27
N GLN A 273 -6.17 -14.57 5.46
CA GLN A 273 -7.35 -14.61 6.33
C GLN A 273 -7.01 -14.20 7.77
N GLN A 274 -5.90 -14.67 8.32
CA GLN A 274 -5.46 -14.28 9.67
C GLN A 274 -5.18 -12.78 9.81
N ILE A 275 -4.70 -12.12 8.76
CA ILE A 275 -4.52 -10.67 8.74
C ILE A 275 -5.88 -9.96 8.78
N VAL A 276 -6.84 -10.44 8.00
CA VAL A 276 -8.20 -9.89 7.97
C VAL A 276 -8.90 -10.07 9.31
N ASP A 277 -8.85 -11.27 9.89
CA ASP A 277 -9.46 -11.56 11.19
C ASP A 277 -8.90 -10.66 12.28
N ARG A 278 -7.57 -10.46 12.29
CA ARG A 278 -6.90 -9.56 13.25
C ARG A 278 -7.33 -8.10 13.05
N ALA A 279 -7.42 -7.65 11.80
CA ALA A 279 -7.82 -6.28 11.48
C ALA A 279 -9.28 -6.01 11.91
N GLN A 280 -10.16 -7.01 11.78
CA GLN A 280 -11.57 -6.94 12.18
C GLN A 280 -11.77 -7.07 13.70
N ALA A 281 -10.89 -7.79 14.40
CA ALA A 281 -10.96 -7.94 15.85
C ALA A 281 -10.55 -6.68 16.63
N LYS A 282 -9.97 -5.68 15.96
CA LYS A 282 -9.57 -4.42 16.59
C LYS A 282 -10.83 -3.53 16.77
N PRO A 283 -11.16 -3.13 18.02
CA PRO A 283 -12.33 -2.30 18.31
C PRO A 283 -12.19 -0.87 17.77
#